data_AF-A0A960WIQ0-F1
#
_entry.id   AF-A0A960WIQ0-F1
#
_cell.length_a   1.000
_cell.length_b   1.000
_cell.length_c   1.000
_cell.angle_alpha   90.00
_cell.angle_beta   90.00
_cell.angle_gamma   90.00
#
_symmetry.space_group_name_H-M   'P 1'
#
loop_
_entity.id
_entity.type
_entity.pdbx_description
1 polymer ?
#
loop_
_entity_poly.entity_id
_entity_poly.type
_entity_poly.pdbx_seq_one_letter_code
_entity_poly.pdbx_strand_id
1 'polypeptide(L)'
;MKTNISNQMNMIKTMTFFFLAMFLVYSSGLAANPAGVQEFKLLFKNITSATNEATRSLSASKSAQSAAAVLNTYGDKMEKYSDQLDKLDEKYSELTEAEEPPAELEKELAEMETAFEAFAESLDKVSESYEGDDRFREAAERVASILTPEEDDSEDDEEEELSDE
;
A
#
# COMPACT_ATOMS: atom_id res chain seq x y z
N MET A 1 -17.53 15.48 -9.88
CA MET A 1 -16.78 16.28 -8.89
C MET A 1 -15.30 16.12 -9.19
N LYS A 2 -14.52 17.20 -9.36
CA LYS A 2 -13.07 17.09 -9.51
C LYS A 2 -12.48 16.98 -8.10
N THR A 3 -12.13 15.78 -7.68
CA THR A 3 -11.41 15.54 -6.44
C THR A 3 -10.06 16.22 -6.55
N ASN A 4 -9.72 17.05 -5.56
CA ASN A 4 -8.45 17.75 -5.52
C ASN A 4 -7.35 16.72 -5.22
N ILE A 5 -6.35 16.61 -6.12
CA ILE A 5 -5.21 15.68 -6.00
C ILE A 5 -4.53 15.80 -4.62
N SER A 6 -4.53 17.00 -4.06
CA SER A 6 -3.98 17.27 -2.72
C SER A 6 -4.77 16.57 -1.59
N ASN A 7 -6.10 16.44 -1.70
CA ASN A 7 -6.90 15.68 -0.73
C ASN A 7 -6.71 14.17 -0.88
N GLN A 8 -6.62 13.67 -2.12
CA GLN A 8 -6.32 12.27 -2.42
C GLN A 8 -4.95 11.86 -1.85
N MET A 9 -3.93 12.71 -2.00
CA MET A 9 -2.58 12.43 -1.47
C MET A 9 -2.47 12.47 0.05
N ASN A 10 -3.23 13.33 0.75
CA ASN A 10 -3.29 13.29 2.21
C ASN A 10 -4.02 12.04 2.73
N MET A 11 -5.01 11.56 1.97
CA MET A 11 -5.70 10.28 2.24
C MET A 11 -4.76 9.09 2.04
N ILE A 12 -4.00 9.04 0.94
CA ILE A 12 -2.97 8.01 0.69
C ILE A 12 -1.93 8.01 1.82
N LYS A 13 -1.43 9.17 2.26
CA LYS A 13 -0.45 9.26 3.36
C LYS A 13 -0.99 8.68 4.68
N THR A 14 -2.26 8.90 4.97
CA THR A 14 -2.87 8.48 6.25
C THR A 14 -3.35 7.02 6.21
N MET A 15 -3.76 6.51 5.03
CA MET A 15 -4.27 5.15 4.85
C MET A 15 -3.18 4.11 4.49
N THR A 16 -2.08 4.50 3.81
CA THR A 16 -0.92 3.60 3.62
C THR A 16 -0.36 3.14 4.98
N PHE A 17 -0.42 4.03 5.98
CA PHE A 17 -0.07 3.73 7.37
C PHE A 17 -1.05 2.74 8.03
N PHE A 18 -2.34 2.81 7.68
CA PHE A 18 -3.37 1.91 8.19
C PHE A 18 -3.30 0.51 7.58
N PHE A 19 -3.07 0.39 6.27
CA PHE A 19 -2.97 -0.92 5.59
C PHE A 19 -1.75 -1.73 6.06
N LEU A 20 -0.63 -1.06 6.37
CA LEU A 20 0.55 -1.69 6.94
C LEU A 20 0.34 -2.16 8.39
N ALA A 21 -0.49 -1.44 9.15
CA ALA A 21 -0.72 -1.67 10.57
C ALA A 21 -1.87 -2.66 10.84
N MET A 22 -2.86 -2.75 9.95
CA MET A 22 -4.06 -3.57 10.14
C MET A 22 -3.83 -5.06 9.85
N PHE A 23 -2.77 -5.40 9.09
CA PHE A 23 -2.41 -6.78 8.79
C PHE A 23 -1.59 -7.49 9.89
N LEU A 24 -1.41 -6.85 11.06
CA LEU A 24 -0.46 -7.27 12.10
C LEU A 24 -1.08 -7.33 13.50
N VAL A 25 -2.38 -7.64 13.63
CA VAL A 25 -3.00 -7.75 14.96
C VAL A 25 -4.02 -8.89 15.02
N TYR A 26 -3.73 -9.99 15.72
CA TYR A 26 -4.57 -10.59 16.80
C TYR A 26 -4.05 -11.93 17.41
N SER A 27 -3.15 -11.88 18.41
CA SER A 27 -2.84 -12.85 19.52
C SER A 27 -2.69 -14.39 19.24
N SER A 28 -1.92 -15.24 19.94
CA SER A 28 -0.94 -15.21 21.02
C SER A 28 -0.15 -16.54 20.98
N GLY A 29 1.18 -16.50 21.20
CA GLY A 29 1.95 -17.66 21.66
C GLY A 29 2.51 -18.66 20.65
N LEU A 30 2.61 -18.33 19.36
CA LEU A 30 3.25 -19.20 18.36
C LEU A 30 4.72 -18.84 18.16
N ALA A 31 5.59 -19.85 18.25
CA ALA A 31 7.00 -19.72 17.90
C ALA A 31 7.09 -19.34 16.42
N ALA A 32 7.54 -18.11 16.12
CA ALA A 32 7.61 -17.57 14.77
C ALA A 32 8.26 -18.59 13.81
N ASN A 33 7.53 -18.95 12.75
CA ASN A 33 8.02 -19.84 11.71
C ASN A 33 9.20 -19.17 10.98
N PRO A 34 10.45 -19.63 11.16
CA PRO A 34 11.63 -18.92 10.68
C PRO A 34 11.69 -18.84 9.15
N ALA A 35 11.02 -19.77 8.45
CA ALA A 35 10.89 -19.71 7.00
C ALA A 35 9.91 -18.61 6.58
N GLY A 36 8.75 -18.52 7.24
CA GLY A 36 7.76 -17.47 6.97
C GLY A 36 8.33 -16.07 7.25
N VAL A 37 9.00 -15.87 8.38
CA VAL A 37 9.67 -14.60 8.71
C VAL A 37 10.65 -14.18 7.62
N GLN A 38 11.43 -15.11 7.06
CA GLN A 38 12.37 -14.78 5.97
C GLN A 38 11.66 -14.45 4.65
N GLU A 39 10.56 -15.11 4.33
CA GLU A 39 9.76 -14.82 3.14
C GLU A 39 9.11 -13.43 3.23
N PHE A 40 8.51 -13.07 4.39
CA PHE A 40 8.00 -11.72 4.65
C PHE A 40 9.11 -10.67 4.59
N LYS A 41 10.24 -10.92 5.24
CA LYS A 41 11.41 -10.02 5.23
C LYS A 41 11.89 -9.76 3.80
N LEU A 42 11.91 -10.78 2.95
CA LEU A 42 12.30 -10.64 1.55
C LEU A 42 11.26 -9.83 0.76
N LEU A 43 9.96 -10.09 0.99
CA LEU A 43 8.88 -9.33 0.36
C LEU A 43 8.96 -7.85 0.75
N PHE A 44 9.08 -7.53 2.04
CA PHE A 44 9.22 -6.15 2.51
C PHE A 44 10.44 -5.46 1.92
N LYS A 45 11.59 -6.14 1.83
CA LYS A 45 12.77 -5.60 1.15
C LYS A 45 12.53 -5.31 -0.33
N ASN A 46 11.79 -6.17 -1.02
CA ASN A 46 11.46 -5.98 -2.43
C ASN A 46 10.48 -4.81 -2.63
N ILE A 47 9.50 -4.65 -1.74
CA ILE A 47 8.60 -3.50 -1.69
C ILE A 47 9.43 -2.23 -1.47
N THR A 48 10.21 -2.16 -0.38
CA THR A 48 11.10 -1.03 -0.07
C THR A 48 12.03 -0.67 -1.23
N SER A 49 12.63 -1.66 -1.89
CA SER A 49 13.48 -1.42 -3.06
C SER A 49 12.70 -0.84 -4.24
N ALA A 50 11.52 -1.39 -4.54
CA ALA A 50 10.67 -0.89 -5.61
C ALA A 50 10.16 0.53 -5.34
N THR A 51 9.77 0.83 -4.09
CA THR A 51 9.35 2.16 -3.65
C THR A 51 10.49 3.16 -3.79
N ASN A 52 11.69 2.83 -3.31
CA ASN A 52 12.86 3.69 -3.48
C ASN A 52 13.25 3.92 -4.96
N GLU A 53 13.15 2.88 -5.79
CA GLU A 53 13.37 2.99 -7.24
C GLU A 53 12.34 3.92 -7.89
N ALA A 54 11.06 3.77 -7.51
CA ALA A 54 9.97 4.62 -7.99
C ALA A 54 10.17 6.06 -7.54
N THR A 55 10.49 6.33 -6.28
CA THR A 55 10.79 7.67 -5.75
C THR A 55 11.90 8.36 -6.55
N ARG A 56 13.01 7.66 -6.80
CA ARG A 56 14.13 8.20 -7.58
C ARG A 56 13.73 8.48 -9.04
N SER A 57 13.02 7.54 -9.66
CA SER A 57 12.61 7.66 -11.07
C SER A 57 11.54 8.73 -11.27
N LEU A 58 10.64 8.87 -10.31
CA LEU A 58 9.60 9.88 -10.29
C LEU A 58 10.22 11.28 -10.15
N SER A 59 11.14 11.46 -9.20
CA SER A 59 11.90 12.70 -9.02
C SER A 59 12.76 13.06 -10.25
N ALA A 60 13.25 12.05 -10.98
CA ALA A 60 14.06 12.26 -12.19
C ALA A 60 13.21 12.44 -13.47
N SER A 61 11.89 12.29 -13.38
CA SER A 61 10.99 12.38 -14.52
C SER A 61 10.93 13.81 -15.06
N LYS A 62 11.10 13.95 -16.37
CA LYS A 62 11.15 15.26 -17.05
C LYS A 62 9.84 15.63 -17.75
N SER A 63 8.83 14.76 -17.63
CA SER A 63 7.51 14.94 -18.24
C SER A 63 6.44 14.17 -17.47
N ALA A 64 5.19 14.63 -17.59
CA ALA A 64 4.03 13.93 -17.06
C ALA A 64 3.92 12.50 -17.61
N GLN A 65 4.24 12.28 -18.89
CA GLN A 65 4.23 10.94 -19.50
C GLN A 65 5.28 10.00 -18.88
N SER A 66 6.51 10.48 -18.65
CA SER A 66 7.54 9.67 -17.98
C SER A 66 7.17 9.38 -16.53
N ALA A 67 6.61 10.37 -15.82
CA ALA A 67 6.17 10.19 -14.45
C ALA A 67 5.01 9.18 -14.36
N ALA A 68 4.02 9.28 -15.26
CA ALA A 68 2.92 8.32 -15.37
C ALA A 68 3.43 6.90 -15.66
N ALA A 69 4.45 6.74 -16.51
CA ALA A 69 5.04 5.43 -16.79
C ALA A 69 5.74 4.83 -15.55
N VAL A 70 6.42 5.67 -14.75
CA VAL A 70 7.00 5.25 -13.47
C VAL A 70 5.91 4.79 -12.51
N LEU A 71 4.83 5.57 -12.37
CA LEU A 71 3.71 5.23 -11.49
C LEU A 71 3.01 3.94 -11.92
N ASN A 72 2.76 3.76 -13.21
CA ASN A 72 2.17 2.51 -13.71
C ASN A 72 3.08 1.30 -13.46
N THR A 73 4.38 1.43 -13.73
CA THR A 73 5.35 0.36 -13.45
C THR A 73 5.41 0.02 -11.96
N TYR A 74 5.29 1.05 -11.11
CA TYR A 74 5.23 0.88 -9.67
C TYR A 74 3.92 0.19 -9.23
N GLY A 75 2.78 0.61 -9.77
CA GLY A 75 1.48 -0.03 -9.55
C GLY A 75 1.49 -1.51 -9.91
N ASP A 76 2.02 -1.87 -11.08
CA ASP A 76 2.14 -3.28 -11.52
C ASP A 76 2.98 -4.12 -10.53
N LYS A 77 4.03 -3.53 -9.95
CA LYS A 77 4.84 -4.19 -8.91
C LYS A 77 4.04 -4.34 -7.62
N MET A 78 3.28 -3.34 -7.22
CA MET A 78 2.48 -3.37 -5.99
C MET A 78 1.32 -4.36 -6.06
N GLU A 79 0.63 -4.46 -7.19
CA GLU A 79 -0.37 -5.51 -7.43
C GLU A 79 0.25 -6.90 -7.26
N LYS A 80 1.41 -7.12 -7.85
CA LYS A 80 2.14 -8.39 -7.69
C LYS A 80 2.56 -8.65 -6.25
N TYR A 81 2.99 -7.63 -5.51
CA TYR A 81 3.36 -7.78 -4.11
C TYR A 81 2.15 -8.04 -3.23
N SER A 82 0.98 -7.47 -3.54
CA SER A 82 -0.30 -7.82 -2.91
C SER A 82 -0.60 -9.31 -3.08
N ASP A 83 -0.56 -9.83 -4.32
CA ASP A 83 -0.76 -11.26 -4.59
C ASP A 83 0.25 -12.16 -3.85
N GLN A 84 1.46 -11.67 -3.61
CA GLN A 84 2.47 -12.39 -2.85
C GLN A 84 2.22 -12.33 -1.35
N LEU A 85 1.72 -11.19 -0.86
CA LEU A 85 1.35 -11.00 0.52
C LEU A 85 0.18 -11.92 0.88
N ASP A 86 -0.88 -11.97 0.07
CA ASP A 86 -2.04 -12.86 0.29
C ASP A 86 -1.61 -14.33 0.36
N LYS A 87 -0.69 -14.75 -0.53
CA LYS A 87 -0.15 -16.12 -0.50
C LYS A 87 0.72 -16.41 0.71
N LEU A 88 1.42 -15.41 1.23
CA LEU A 88 2.21 -15.56 2.46
C LEU A 88 1.30 -15.59 3.67
N ASP A 89 0.24 -14.79 3.68
CA ASP A 89 -0.81 -14.80 4.68
C ASP A 89 -1.52 -16.17 4.75
N GLU A 90 -2.03 -16.68 3.63
CA GLU A 90 -2.66 -18.00 3.57
C GLU A 90 -1.72 -19.13 4.03
N LYS A 91 -0.42 -18.98 3.75
CA LYS A 91 0.60 -20.00 4.04
C LYS A 91 1.14 -19.93 5.46
N TYR A 92 1.15 -18.74 6.04
CA TYR A 92 1.75 -18.42 7.34
C TYR A 92 0.81 -17.51 8.14
N SER A 93 -0.47 -17.88 8.20
CA SER A 93 -1.48 -17.05 8.89
C SER A 93 -1.11 -16.83 10.35
N GLU A 94 -0.32 -17.75 10.94
CA GLU A 94 0.23 -17.58 12.28
C GLU A 94 1.17 -16.37 12.47
N LEU A 95 1.73 -15.82 11.38
CA LEU A 95 2.64 -14.66 11.41
C LEU A 95 1.93 -13.33 11.23
N THR A 96 0.79 -13.33 10.54
CA THR A 96 0.00 -12.14 10.22
C THR A 96 -1.11 -11.93 11.25
N GLU A 97 -1.57 -13.01 11.87
CA GLU A 97 -2.42 -12.99 13.07
C GLU A 97 -1.62 -12.59 14.35
N ALA A 98 -0.30 -12.36 14.27
CA ALA A 98 0.47 -11.91 15.44
C ALA A 98 0.01 -10.52 15.92
N GLU A 99 0.14 -10.22 17.22
CA GLU A 99 -0.31 -8.94 17.83
C GLU A 99 0.66 -7.78 17.59
N GLU A 100 1.92 -8.13 17.40
CA GLU A 100 2.99 -7.25 16.99
C GLU A 100 3.77 -7.98 15.89
N PRO A 101 4.29 -7.26 14.88
CA PRO A 101 5.20 -7.87 13.94
C PRO A 101 6.36 -8.53 14.68
N PRO A 102 6.82 -9.71 14.23
CA PRO A 102 8.06 -10.29 14.72
C PRO A 102 9.17 -9.24 14.77
N ALA A 103 9.93 -9.20 15.86
CA ALA A 103 11.05 -8.26 16.02
C ALA A 103 12.05 -8.33 14.86
N GLU A 104 12.14 -9.49 14.20
CA GLU A 104 12.94 -9.71 13.00
C GLU A 104 12.45 -8.96 11.75
N LEU A 105 11.19 -8.48 11.74
CA LEU A 105 10.55 -7.72 10.68
C LEU A 105 10.45 -6.21 11.01
N GLU A 106 10.50 -5.82 12.28
CA GLU A 106 10.40 -4.40 12.72
C GLU A 106 11.32 -3.48 11.90
N LYS A 107 12.57 -3.90 11.70
CA LYS A 107 13.55 -3.12 10.94
C LYS A 107 13.10 -2.93 9.48
N GLU A 108 12.68 -4.01 8.82
CA GLU A 108 12.23 -3.97 7.45
C GLU A 108 10.94 -3.16 7.29
N LEU A 109 10.03 -3.22 8.27
CA LEU A 109 8.82 -2.40 8.32
C LEU A 109 9.17 -0.91 8.43
N ALA A 110 10.07 -0.53 9.34
CA ALA A 110 10.51 0.86 9.49
C ALA A 110 11.22 1.40 8.23
N GLU A 111 12.06 0.57 7.57
CA GLU A 111 12.68 0.92 6.29
C GLU A 111 11.63 1.11 5.19
N MET A 112 10.58 0.29 5.20
CA MET A 112 9.48 0.36 4.24
C MET A 112 8.61 1.60 4.46
N GLU A 113 8.24 1.91 5.70
CA GLU A 113 7.54 3.14 6.10
C GLU A 113 8.29 4.38 5.62
N THR A 114 9.59 4.46 5.92
CA THR A 114 10.46 5.56 5.47
C THR A 114 10.47 5.68 3.93
N ALA A 115 10.48 4.55 3.22
CA ALA A 115 10.46 4.55 1.76
C ALA A 115 9.12 5.04 1.21
N PHE A 116 7.99 4.65 1.81
CA PHE A 116 6.65 5.10 1.44
C PHE A 116 6.46 6.60 1.72
N GLU A 117 6.93 7.11 2.85
CA GLU A 117 6.92 8.55 3.15
C GLU A 117 7.69 9.33 2.08
N ALA A 118 8.91 8.90 1.75
CA ALA A 118 9.72 9.53 0.73
C ALA A 118 9.07 9.48 -0.67
N PHE A 119 8.40 8.36 -0.99
CA PHE A 119 7.62 8.23 -2.23
C PHE A 119 6.45 9.21 -2.26
N ALA A 120 5.66 9.28 -1.19
CA ALA A 120 4.52 10.18 -1.08
C ALA A 120 4.96 11.65 -1.20
N GLU A 121 6.07 12.04 -0.56
CA GLU A 121 6.66 13.37 -0.74
C GLU A 121 7.13 13.64 -2.17
N SER A 122 7.74 12.66 -2.83
CA SER A 122 8.19 12.80 -4.21
C SER A 122 7.01 12.95 -5.16
N LEU A 123 5.96 12.14 -4.96
CA LEU A 123 4.72 12.22 -5.72
C LEU A 123 4.05 13.58 -5.55
N ASP A 124 4.02 14.10 -4.33
CA ASP A 124 3.49 15.42 -4.01
C ASP A 124 4.20 16.54 -4.79
N LYS A 125 5.52 16.61 -4.68
CA LYS A 125 6.36 17.59 -5.40
C LYS A 125 6.21 17.48 -6.92
N VAL A 126 6.13 16.26 -7.45
CA VAL A 126 6.01 16.02 -8.88
C VAL A 126 4.60 16.35 -9.39
N SER A 127 3.56 16.14 -8.57
CA SER A 127 2.18 16.45 -8.93
C SER A 127 1.95 17.93 -9.19
N GLU A 128 2.60 18.82 -8.41
CA GLU A 128 2.55 20.27 -8.61
C GLU A 128 3.10 20.67 -10.00
N SER A 129 4.08 19.93 -10.51
CA SER A 129 4.72 20.20 -11.80
C SER A 129 3.90 19.72 -13.00
N TYR A 130 2.95 18.80 -12.77
CA TYR A 130 2.15 18.15 -13.81
C TYR A 130 0.63 18.32 -13.58
N GLU A 131 0.24 19.37 -12.86
CA GLU A 131 -1.15 19.69 -12.61
C GLU A 131 -1.93 19.81 -13.94
N GLY A 132 -3.01 19.03 -14.06
CA GLY A 132 -3.87 19.02 -15.24
C GLY A 132 -3.48 18.06 -16.36
N ASP A 133 -2.40 17.26 -16.24
CA ASP A 133 -2.16 16.14 -17.16
C ASP A 133 -2.96 14.89 -16.72
N ASP A 134 -3.94 14.52 -17.52
CA ASP A 134 -4.83 13.39 -17.23
C ASP A 134 -4.08 12.06 -17.09
N ARG A 135 -3.00 11.83 -17.84
CA ARG A 135 -2.26 10.56 -17.80
C ARG A 135 -1.50 10.41 -16.49
N PHE A 136 -0.89 11.50 -16.02
CA PHE A 136 -0.23 11.52 -14.72
C PHE A 136 -1.25 11.33 -13.60
N ARG A 137 -2.38 12.05 -13.68
CA ARG A 137 -3.47 11.94 -12.72
C ARG A 137 -4.03 10.51 -12.63
N GLU A 138 -4.37 9.91 -13.76
CA GLU A 138 -4.89 8.53 -13.82
C GLU A 138 -3.89 7.51 -13.27
N ALA A 139 -2.59 7.67 -13.56
CA ALA A 139 -1.56 6.77 -13.04
C ALA A 139 -1.37 6.93 -11.52
N ALA A 140 -1.47 8.16 -11.00
CA ALA A 140 -1.42 8.44 -9.57
C ALA A 140 -2.67 7.90 -8.83
N GLU A 141 -3.86 8.11 -9.41
CA GLU A 141 -5.13 7.56 -8.91
C GLU A 141 -5.10 6.02 -8.88
N ARG A 142 -4.54 5.38 -9.92
CA ARG A 142 -4.36 3.93 -9.94
C ARG A 142 -3.46 3.44 -8.80
N VAL A 143 -2.29 4.04 -8.63
CA VAL A 143 -1.37 3.66 -7.53
C VAL A 143 -2.03 3.87 -6.17
N ALA A 144 -2.79 4.95 -6.01
CA ALA A 144 -3.58 5.19 -4.81
C ALA A 144 -4.55 4.02 -4.55
N SER A 145 -5.37 3.66 -5.53
CA SER A 145 -6.36 2.58 -5.42
C SER A 145 -5.74 1.22 -5.09
N ILE A 146 -4.52 0.93 -5.54
CA ILE A 146 -3.82 -0.32 -5.20
C ILE A 146 -3.35 -0.31 -3.75
N LEU A 147 -2.84 0.82 -3.26
CA LEU A 147 -2.33 0.95 -1.90
C LEU A 147 -3.42 1.16 -0.85
N THR A 148 -4.59 1.62 -1.30
CA THR A 148 -5.78 1.85 -0.49
C THR A 148 -6.98 1.23 -1.21
N PRO A 149 -7.13 -0.11 -1.20
CA PRO A 149 -8.36 -0.70 -1.65
C PRO A 149 -9.49 -0.10 -0.80
N GLU A 150 -10.56 0.39 -1.45
CA GLU A 150 -11.76 0.80 -0.72
C GLU A 150 -12.24 -0.44 0.05
N GLU A 151 -12.42 -0.32 1.38
CA GLU A 151 -13.10 -1.38 2.14
C GLU A 151 -14.48 -1.53 1.53
N ASP A 152 -14.84 -2.76 1.16
CA ASP A 152 -16.16 -3.10 0.66
C ASP A 152 -17.14 -2.91 1.83
N ASP A 153 -17.69 -1.69 1.96
CA ASP A 153 -18.86 -1.37 2.78
C ASP A 153 -20.13 -2.05 2.21
N SER A 154 -20.04 -3.33 1.82
CA SER A 154 -21.21 -4.18 1.72
C SER A 154 -21.70 -4.42 3.15
N GLU A 155 -22.34 -3.39 3.72
CA GLU A 155 -23.37 -3.58 4.73
C GLU A 155 -24.34 -4.59 4.12
N ASP A 156 -24.32 -5.83 4.62
CA ASP A 156 -25.43 -6.74 4.47
C ASP A 156 -26.64 -6.02 5.08
N ASP A 157 -27.41 -5.34 4.22
CA ASP A 157 -28.76 -4.86 4.50
C ASP A 157 -29.63 -6.10 4.78
N GLU A 158 -29.48 -6.69 5.96
CA GLU A 158 -30.52 -7.48 6.59
C GLU A 158 -31.66 -6.51 6.95
N GLU A 159 -32.46 -6.14 5.95
CA GLU A 159 -33.81 -5.64 6.16
C GLU A 159 -34.60 -6.74 6.89
N GLU A 160 -34.52 -6.75 8.23
CA GLU A 160 -35.53 -7.41 9.06
C GLU A 160 -36.86 -6.69 8.81
N GLU A 161 -37.63 -7.20 7.84
CA GLU A 161 -39.08 -7.00 7.79
C GLU A 161 -39.69 -7.60 9.07
N LEU A 162 -39.74 -6.80 10.14
CA LEU A 162 -40.63 -7.05 11.27
C LEU A 162 -42.05 -6.74 10.80
N SER A 163 -42.71 -7.82 10.38
CA SER A 163 -44.15 -7.93 10.15
C SER A 163 -44.94 -7.36 11.33
N ASP A 164 -45.62 -6.24 11.12
CA ASP A 164 -46.75 -5.83 11.94
C ASP A 164 -47.96 -6.73 11.61
N GLU A 165 -48.29 -7.66 12.51
CA GLU A 165 -49.61 -8.31 12.54
C GLU A 165 -50.11 -8.53 13.99
#